data_AF-A0A821YQ69-F1
#
_entry.id   AF-A0A821YQ69-F1
#
_cell.length_a   1.000
_cell.length_b   1.000
_cell.length_c   1.000
_cell.angle_alpha   90.00
_cell.angle_beta   90.00
_cell.angle_gamma   90.00
#
_symmetry.space_group_name_H-M   'P 1'
#
loop_
_entity.id
_entity.type
_entity.pdbx_description
1 polymer ?
#
loop_
_entity_poly.entity_id
_entity_poly.type
_entity_poly.pdbx_seq_one_letter_code
_entity_poly.pdbx_strand_id
1 'polypeptide(L)'
;MADAAIAAWDSKYYYGFWRPIVAIRQDTRSTRSIPNWLPLGAASDGSGTNFTPAFPSYVSRHATFGGAVFGILRLFYGTDTMQFQLQADEYNGITKDSITNQIRPVRARYYQSFTQAEDENFLGRIYVGVHWRTDQDAGRTMGQQIASYIFTQND
;
A
#
# COMPACT_ATOMS: atom_id res chain seq x y z
N MET A 1 15.66 0.92 -0.19
CA MET A 1 14.38 1.67 -0.18
C MET A 1 14.32 2.82 -1.17
N ALA A 2 15.40 3.58 -1.38
CA ALA A 2 15.42 4.68 -2.35
C ALA A 2 15.05 4.23 -3.78
N ASP A 3 15.63 3.13 -4.28
CA ASP A 3 15.36 2.65 -5.64
C ASP A 3 13.90 2.24 -5.87
N ALA A 4 13.28 1.63 -4.86
CA ALA A 4 11.85 1.31 -4.87
C ALA A 4 10.99 2.58 -5.00
N ALA A 5 11.42 3.70 -4.39
CA ALA A 5 10.69 4.96 -4.48
C ALA A 5 10.86 5.60 -5.86
N ILE A 6 12.09 5.60 -6.39
CA ILE A 6 12.40 6.14 -7.71
C ILE A 6 11.62 5.38 -8.78
N ALA A 7 11.74 4.05 -8.83
CA ALA A 7 11.07 3.22 -9.82
C ALA A 7 9.53 3.34 -9.77
N ALA A 8 8.96 3.35 -8.56
CA ALA A 8 7.51 3.47 -8.41
C ALA A 8 7.00 4.86 -8.82
N TRP A 9 7.75 5.93 -8.53
CA TRP A 9 7.35 7.28 -8.94
C TRP A 9 7.51 7.51 -10.43
N ASP A 10 8.60 7.02 -11.03
CA ASP A 10 8.82 7.03 -12.46
C ASP A 10 7.65 6.35 -13.20
N SER A 11 7.33 5.11 -12.79
CA SER A 11 6.20 4.35 -13.35
C SER A 11 4.87 5.10 -13.20
N LYS A 12 4.63 5.77 -12.07
CA LYS A 12 3.40 6.54 -11.86
C LYS A 12 3.17 7.61 -12.90
N TYR A 13 4.20 8.41 -13.15
CA TYR A 13 4.08 9.50 -14.09
C TYR A 13 4.22 9.05 -15.54
N TYR A 14 4.91 7.94 -15.79
CA TYR A 14 4.94 7.31 -17.11
C TYR A 14 3.56 6.80 -17.54
N TYR A 15 2.88 6.01 -16.70
CA TYR A 15 1.60 5.39 -17.07
C TYR A 15 0.38 6.29 -16.84
N GLY A 16 0.45 7.24 -15.90
CA GLY A 16 -0.65 8.19 -15.65
C GLY A 16 -1.99 7.55 -15.27
N PHE A 17 -2.00 6.31 -14.76
CA PHE A 17 -3.24 5.54 -14.58
C PHE A 17 -4.14 6.15 -13.49
N TRP A 18 -5.42 6.25 -13.80
CA TRP A 18 -6.44 6.82 -12.93
C TRP A 18 -6.70 6.02 -11.64
N ARG A 19 -7.16 6.72 -10.60
CA ARG A 19 -7.55 6.13 -9.31
C ARG A 19 -8.95 5.49 -9.37
N PRO A 20 -9.26 4.51 -8.49
CA PRO A 20 -10.59 3.90 -8.42
C PRO A 20 -11.76 4.88 -8.33
N ILE A 21 -11.62 5.96 -7.54
CA ILE A 21 -12.68 6.97 -7.41
C ILE A 21 -13.02 7.66 -8.74
N VAL A 22 -12.01 7.97 -9.55
CA VAL A 22 -12.20 8.63 -10.84
C VAL A 22 -12.88 7.65 -11.80
N ALA A 23 -12.34 6.43 -11.90
CA ALA A 23 -12.86 5.41 -12.79
C ALA A 23 -14.30 5.02 -12.45
N ILE A 24 -14.62 4.70 -11.19
CA ILE A 24 -15.97 4.25 -10.81
C ILE A 24 -17.01 5.35 -11.01
N ARG A 25 -16.65 6.62 -10.82
CA ARG A 25 -17.58 7.74 -11.04
C ARG A 25 -17.76 8.10 -12.51
N GLN A 26 -16.72 7.95 -13.31
CA GLN A 26 -16.65 8.50 -14.67
C GLN A 26 -16.54 7.45 -15.78
N ASP A 27 -16.66 6.15 -15.46
CA ASP A 27 -16.59 5.12 -16.49
C ASP A 27 -17.80 5.19 -17.42
N THR A 28 -17.63 5.88 -18.55
CA THR A 28 -18.63 6.03 -19.61
C THR A 28 -18.76 4.79 -20.48
N ARG A 29 -17.84 3.83 -20.34
CA ARG A 29 -17.84 2.58 -21.12
C ARG A 29 -18.71 1.49 -20.52
N SER A 30 -19.10 1.64 -19.25
CA SER A 30 -20.04 0.74 -18.59
C SER A 30 -21.29 1.49 -18.15
N THR A 31 -22.44 0.81 -18.14
CA THR A 31 -23.67 1.31 -17.51
C THR A 31 -23.60 1.32 -15.97
N ARG A 32 -22.40 1.09 -15.41
CA ARG A 32 -22.15 0.87 -13.98
C ARG A 32 -21.42 2.02 -13.31
N SER A 33 -21.31 3.19 -13.96
CA SER A 33 -20.80 4.38 -13.27
C SER A 33 -21.66 4.66 -12.03
N ILE A 34 -21.01 4.90 -10.89
CA ILE A 34 -21.68 5.28 -9.64
C ILE A 34 -21.18 6.68 -9.26
N PRO A 35 -21.84 7.77 -9.71
CA PRO A 35 -21.31 9.13 -9.60
C PRO A 35 -20.97 9.58 -8.17
N ASN A 36 -21.69 9.06 -7.18
CA ASN A 36 -21.53 9.41 -5.77
C ASN A 36 -20.68 8.40 -4.98
N TRP A 37 -20.07 7.40 -5.64
CA TRP A 37 -19.23 6.42 -4.95
C TRP A 37 -18.05 7.10 -4.26
N LEU A 38 -17.77 6.70 -3.02
CA LEU A 38 -16.63 7.18 -2.24
C LEU A 38 -15.86 5.96 -1.72
N PRO A 39 -14.52 5.93 -1.87
CA PRO A 39 -13.71 4.96 -1.16
C PRO A 39 -13.71 5.27 0.33
N LEU A 40 -13.34 4.28 1.15
CA LEU A 40 -12.97 4.55 2.55
C LEU A 40 -11.86 5.60 2.61
N GLY A 41 -10.91 5.54 1.66
CA GLY A 41 -9.84 6.52 1.47
C GLY A 41 -8.65 6.30 2.41
N ALA A 42 -7.54 6.95 2.10
CA ALA A 42 -6.38 6.99 2.99
C ALA A 42 -6.74 7.80 4.24
N ALA A 43 -6.41 7.27 5.42
CA ALA A 43 -6.66 7.94 6.68
C ALA A 43 -5.90 9.27 6.75
N SER A 44 -6.58 10.35 7.14
CA SER A 44 -5.91 11.54 7.65
C SER A 44 -5.68 11.37 9.15
N ASP A 45 -4.51 11.76 9.63
CA ASP A 45 -4.04 11.66 11.02
C ASP A 45 -4.70 12.68 11.97
N GLY A 46 -6.03 12.78 11.94
CA GLY A 46 -6.82 13.62 12.85
C GLY A 46 -6.98 15.08 12.44
N SER A 47 -6.48 15.47 11.26
CA SER A 47 -6.53 16.85 10.75
C SER A 47 -7.44 17.05 9.52
N GLY A 48 -8.16 16.03 9.06
CA GLY A 48 -8.95 16.12 7.83
C GLY A 48 -9.95 15.00 7.61
N THR A 49 -10.44 14.90 6.38
CA THR A 49 -11.24 13.77 5.90
C THR A 49 -10.34 12.77 5.16
N ASN A 50 -10.78 11.51 5.09
CA ASN A 50 -10.06 10.52 4.30
C ASN A 50 -9.97 10.96 2.84
N PHE A 51 -8.82 10.71 2.22
CA PHE A 51 -8.51 11.27 0.91
C PHE A 51 -8.03 10.21 -0.08
N THR A 52 -8.11 10.55 -1.36
CA THR A 52 -7.40 9.81 -2.41
C THR A 52 -6.09 10.54 -2.68
N PRO A 53 -4.92 9.88 -2.58
CA PRO A 53 -3.64 10.55 -2.81
C PRO A 53 -3.55 11.18 -4.21
N ALA A 54 -3.04 12.42 -4.26
CA ALA A 54 -2.99 13.27 -5.45
C ALA A 54 -1.85 12.89 -6.42
N PHE A 55 -1.81 11.63 -6.83
CA PHE A 55 -0.88 11.10 -7.84
C PHE A 55 -1.47 9.84 -8.50
N PRO A 56 -1.02 9.47 -9.72
CA PRO A 56 -1.50 8.30 -10.45
C PRO A 56 -1.48 7.01 -9.63
N SER A 57 -2.34 6.06 -9.98
CA SER A 57 -2.53 4.83 -9.21
C SER A 57 -1.43 3.80 -9.47
N TYR A 58 -1.10 3.52 -10.74
CA TYR A 58 -0.18 2.45 -11.12
C TYR A 58 1.29 2.93 -11.10
N VAL A 59 2.24 2.25 -10.48
CA VAL A 59 2.10 1.09 -9.57
C VAL A 59 1.83 1.53 -8.12
N SER A 60 1.38 0.62 -7.26
CA SER A 60 1.23 0.91 -5.83
C SER A 60 2.58 1.09 -5.15
N ARG A 61 2.86 2.30 -4.60
CA ARG A 61 4.06 2.55 -3.79
C ARG A 61 4.09 1.70 -2.53
N HIS A 62 2.94 1.49 -1.86
CA HIS A 62 2.91 0.64 -0.67
C HIS A 62 3.26 -0.81 -1.00
N ALA A 63 2.74 -1.38 -2.09
CA ALA A 63 3.16 -2.72 -2.51
C ALA A 63 4.63 -2.76 -2.94
N THR A 64 5.12 -1.73 -3.62
CA THR A 64 6.54 -1.65 -4.02
C THR A 64 7.47 -1.59 -2.80
N PHE A 65 7.11 -0.78 -1.80
CA PHE A 65 7.86 -0.69 -0.55
C PHE A 65 7.76 -1.96 0.29
N GLY A 66 6.57 -2.55 0.39
CA GLY A 66 6.37 -3.83 1.07
C GLY A 66 7.19 -4.95 0.42
N GLY A 67 7.09 -5.09 -0.91
CA GLY A 67 7.85 -6.08 -1.67
C GLY A 67 9.36 -5.89 -1.53
N ALA A 68 9.83 -4.64 -1.52
CA ALA A 68 11.25 -4.35 -1.31
C ALA A 68 11.70 -4.69 0.11
N VAL A 69 10.99 -4.22 1.15
CA VAL A 69 11.43 -4.40 2.55
C VAL A 69 11.33 -5.86 2.97
N PHE A 70 10.20 -6.53 2.69
CA PHE A 70 10.01 -7.93 3.06
C PHE A 70 10.81 -8.86 2.15
N GLY A 71 11.06 -8.47 0.89
CA GLY A 71 12.01 -9.14 0.01
C GLY A 71 13.42 -9.14 0.57
N ILE A 72 13.94 -7.99 0.99
CA ILE A 72 15.27 -7.90 1.62
C ILE A 72 15.32 -8.68 2.93
N LEU A 73 14.30 -8.60 3.78
CA LEU A 73 14.28 -9.35 5.04
C LEU A 73 14.33 -10.88 4.81
N ARG A 74 13.59 -11.39 3.82
CA ARG A 74 13.66 -12.80 3.42
C ARG A 74 15.05 -13.21 2.96
N LEU A 75 15.69 -12.40 2.12
CA LEU A 75 17.04 -12.66 1.61
C LEU A 75 18.08 -12.61 2.73
N PHE A 76 18.03 -11.58 3.57
CA PHE A 76 18.98 -11.36 4.66
C PHE A 76 18.92 -12.46 5.73
N TYR A 77 17.72 -12.86 6.16
CA TYR A 77 17.58 -13.93 7.16
C TYR A 77 17.59 -15.33 6.55
N GLY A 78 17.57 -15.47 5.22
CA GLY A 78 17.50 -16.75 4.53
C GLY A 78 16.20 -17.53 4.79
N THR A 79 15.15 -16.87 5.29
CA THR A 79 13.87 -17.50 5.64
C THR A 79 12.71 -16.52 5.49
N ASP A 80 11.53 -17.03 5.15
CA ASP A 80 10.27 -16.29 5.23
C ASP A 80 9.59 -16.45 6.59
N THR A 81 9.83 -17.56 7.29
CA THR A 81 9.18 -17.87 8.56
C THR A 81 9.90 -17.12 9.69
N MET A 82 9.30 -16.01 10.09
CA MET A 82 9.77 -15.16 11.18
C MET A 82 8.56 -14.67 11.97
N GLN A 83 8.56 -14.93 13.29
CA GLN A 83 7.52 -14.42 14.16
C GLN A 83 7.88 -13.03 14.66
N PHE A 84 6.99 -12.06 14.46
CA PHE A 84 7.18 -10.70 14.94
C PHE A 84 5.86 -10.00 15.18
N GLN A 85 5.93 -8.90 15.94
CA GLN A 85 4.80 -8.04 16.24
C GLN A 85 5.05 -6.66 15.68
N LEU A 86 4.04 -6.05 15.07
CA LEU A 86 4.05 -4.63 14.68
C LEU A 86 2.87 -3.90 15.33
N GLN A 87 3.14 -2.69 15.80
CA GLN A 87 2.13 -1.75 16.25
C GLN A 87 2.13 -0.57 15.28
N ALA A 88 1.03 -0.38 14.55
CA ALA A 88 0.88 0.77 13.67
C ALA A 88 0.51 2.01 14.48
N ASP A 89 1.09 3.16 14.15
CA ASP A 89 0.72 4.44 14.76
C ASP A 89 -0.74 4.83 14.46
N GLU A 90 -1.31 4.32 13.37
CA GLU A 90 -2.74 4.48 13.08
C GLU A 90 -3.66 3.85 14.16
N TYR A 91 -3.15 2.89 14.95
CA TYR A 91 -3.90 2.17 15.98
C TYR A 91 -3.13 2.13 17.29
N ASN A 92 -2.60 3.26 17.74
CA ASN A 92 -1.75 3.37 18.94
C ASN A 92 -2.47 3.84 20.22
N GLY A 93 -3.80 4.00 20.19
CA GLY A 93 -4.53 4.56 21.34
C GLY A 93 -4.44 6.09 21.48
N ILE A 94 -3.86 6.78 20.50
CA ILE A 94 -3.69 8.24 20.47
C ILE A 94 -4.32 8.81 19.19
N THR A 95 -4.03 8.22 18.04
CA THR A 95 -4.52 8.67 16.73
C THR A 95 -6.05 8.62 16.68
N LYS A 96 -6.67 9.73 16.24
CA LYS A 96 -8.12 9.80 16.07
C LYS A 96 -8.54 9.31 14.69
N ASP A 97 -9.69 8.66 14.64
CA ASP A 97 -10.36 8.35 13.40
C ASP A 97 -10.98 9.62 12.79
N SER A 98 -10.63 9.90 11.55
CA SER A 98 -11.07 11.09 10.81
C SER A 98 -12.58 11.15 10.54
N ILE A 99 -13.27 10.00 10.56
CA ILE A 99 -14.72 9.94 10.28
C ILE A 99 -15.51 10.08 11.57
N THR A 100 -15.10 9.36 12.61
CA THR A 100 -15.85 9.29 13.89
C THR A 100 -15.32 10.25 14.96
N ASN A 101 -14.14 10.84 14.75
CA ASN A 101 -13.38 11.65 15.71
C ASN A 101 -13.05 10.92 17.03
N GLN A 102 -13.19 9.60 17.05
CA GLN A 102 -12.89 8.74 18.20
C GLN A 102 -11.42 8.31 18.19
N ILE A 103 -10.84 8.11 19.37
CA ILE A 103 -9.50 7.54 19.48
C ILE A 103 -9.51 6.10 18.95
N ARG A 104 -8.60 5.79 18.02
CA ARG A 104 -8.44 4.43 17.51
C ARG A 104 -7.79 3.56 18.59
N PRO A 105 -8.33 2.36 18.88
CA PRO A 105 -7.82 1.52 19.96
C PRO A 105 -6.41 1.01 19.63
N VAL A 106 -5.66 0.63 20.66
CA VAL A 106 -4.38 -0.07 20.51
C VAL A 106 -4.62 -1.40 19.79
N ARG A 107 -3.98 -1.59 18.63
CA ARG A 107 -4.04 -2.85 17.87
C ARG A 107 -2.67 -3.27 17.36
N ALA A 108 -2.02 -4.13 18.14
CA ALA A 108 -0.85 -4.86 17.67
C ALA A 108 -1.27 -5.94 16.65
N ARG A 109 -0.40 -6.20 15.69
CA ARG A 109 -0.50 -7.30 14.73
C ARG A 109 0.64 -8.26 14.94
N TYR A 110 0.32 -9.54 14.97
CA TYR A 110 1.27 -10.64 15.09
C TYR A 110 1.35 -11.33 13.73
N TYR A 111 2.57 -11.51 13.24
CA TYR A 111 2.85 -12.15 11.97
C TYR A 111 3.72 -13.39 12.21
N GLN A 112 3.49 -14.41 11.40
CA GLN A 112 4.23 -15.68 11.39
C GLN A 112 5.27 -15.73 10.26
N SER A 113 5.17 -14.82 9.28
CA SER A 113 6.11 -14.69 8.18
C SER A 113 6.20 -13.27 7.63
N PHE A 114 7.28 -12.97 6.91
CA PHE A 114 7.42 -11.71 6.20
C PHE A 114 6.38 -11.59 5.07
N THR A 115 6.09 -12.70 4.38
CA THR A 115 5.02 -12.77 3.37
C THR A 115 3.65 -12.39 3.96
N GLN A 116 3.32 -12.84 5.17
CA GLN A 116 2.04 -12.48 5.79
C GLN A 116 1.91 -10.97 6.02
N ALA A 117 2.97 -10.32 6.51
CA ALA A 117 2.96 -8.87 6.69
C ALA A 117 2.97 -8.10 5.36
N GLU A 118 3.66 -8.62 4.34
CA GLU A 118 3.63 -8.08 2.99
C GLU A 118 2.22 -8.16 2.37
N ASP A 119 1.51 -9.26 2.58
CA ASP A 119 0.11 -9.47 2.17
C ASP A 119 -0.85 -8.50 2.85
N GLU A 120 -0.70 -8.27 4.16
CA GLU A 120 -1.53 -7.28 4.85
C GLU A 120 -1.27 -5.85 4.31
N ASN A 121 0.00 -5.48 4.09
CA ASN A 121 0.36 -4.18 3.50
C ASN A 121 -0.17 -4.00 2.06
N PHE A 122 -0.15 -5.07 1.26
CA PHE A 122 -0.71 -5.10 -0.09
C PHE A 122 -2.24 -4.91 -0.07
N LEU A 123 -2.93 -5.70 0.74
CA LEU A 123 -4.39 -5.76 0.76
C LEU A 123 -5.00 -4.49 1.36
N GLY A 124 -4.33 -3.86 2.32
CA GLY A 124 -4.83 -2.64 2.97
C GLY A 124 -5.21 -1.55 1.98
N ARG A 125 -4.47 -1.41 0.88
CA ARG A 125 -4.74 -0.39 -0.15
C ARG A 125 -5.94 -0.70 -1.05
N ILE A 126 -6.28 -1.98 -1.19
CA ILE A 126 -7.51 -2.42 -1.85
C ILE A 126 -8.69 -2.18 -0.91
N TYR A 127 -8.56 -2.54 0.37
CA TYR A 127 -9.62 -2.35 1.37
C TYR A 127 -9.98 -0.89 1.58
N VAL A 128 -8.99 0.02 1.55
CA VAL A 128 -9.28 1.46 1.62
C VAL A 128 -9.74 2.05 0.28
N GLY A 129 -9.80 1.26 -0.79
CA GLY A 129 -10.38 1.66 -2.09
C GLY A 129 -9.54 2.66 -2.91
N VAL A 130 -8.23 2.77 -2.65
CA VAL A 130 -7.38 3.78 -3.32
C VAL A 130 -6.50 3.22 -4.43
N HIS A 131 -6.46 1.90 -4.62
CA HIS A 131 -5.66 1.24 -5.65
C HIS A 131 -6.41 0.06 -6.28
N TRP A 132 -6.03 -0.26 -7.52
CA TRP A 132 -6.46 -1.48 -8.20
C TRP A 132 -5.66 -2.69 -7.72
N ARG A 133 -6.20 -3.90 -7.92
CA ARG A 133 -5.48 -5.14 -7.66
C ARG A 133 -4.19 -5.22 -8.50
N THR A 134 -4.28 -4.86 -9.77
CA THR A 134 -3.14 -4.80 -10.71
C THR A 134 -2.05 -3.82 -10.29
N ASP A 135 -2.41 -2.67 -9.68
CA ASP A 135 -1.43 -1.73 -9.11
C ASP A 135 -0.61 -2.39 -8.01
N GLN A 136 -1.27 -3.20 -7.18
CA GLN A 136 -0.63 -3.89 -6.07
C GLN A 136 0.23 -5.06 -6.57
N ASP A 137 -0.28 -5.92 -7.48
CA ASP A 137 0.44 -7.08 -8.01
C ASP A 137 1.75 -6.64 -8.71
N ALA A 138 1.66 -5.62 -9.56
CA ALA A 138 2.82 -5.07 -10.24
C ALA A 138 3.80 -4.38 -9.27
N GLY A 139 3.28 -3.62 -8.30
CA GLY A 139 4.11 -2.97 -7.29
C GLY A 139 4.88 -3.99 -6.44
N ARG A 140 4.22 -5.05 -5.98
CA ARG A 140 4.85 -6.15 -5.23
C ARG A 140 5.97 -6.78 -6.04
N THR A 141 5.69 -7.17 -7.27
CA THR A 141 6.66 -7.79 -8.18
C THR A 141 7.88 -6.89 -8.37
N MET A 142 7.65 -5.61 -8.65
CA MET A 142 8.71 -4.60 -8.79
C MET A 142 9.55 -4.48 -7.50
N GLY A 143 8.92 -4.40 -6.34
CA GLY A 143 9.62 -4.30 -5.06
C GLY A 143 10.51 -5.52 -4.78
N GLN A 144 10.00 -6.72 -5.03
CA GLN A 144 10.75 -7.96 -4.85
C GLN A 144 11.93 -8.07 -5.82
N GLN A 145 11.74 -7.68 -7.08
CA GLN A 145 12.84 -7.63 -8.07
C GLN A 145 13.94 -6.64 -7.66
N ILE A 146 13.57 -5.47 -7.15
CA ILE A 146 14.52 -4.48 -6.62
C ILE A 146 15.28 -5.04 -5.42
N ALA A 147 14.60 -5.74 -4.51
CA ALA A 147 15.25 -6.39 -3.38
C ALA A 147 16.30 -7.41 -3.83
N SER A 148 15.93 -8.32 -4.74
CA SER A 148 16.84 -9.31 -5.29
C SER A 148 18.03 -8.67 -5.99
N TYR A 149 17.79 -7.66 -6.84
CA TYR A 149 18.85 -6.93 -7.54
C TYR A 149 19.85 -6.33 -6.54
N ILE A 150 19.38 -5.50 -5.60
CA ILE A 150 20.25 -4.81 -4.64
C ILE A 150 21.03 -5.81 -3.78
N PHE A 151 20.39 -6.89 -3.33
CA PHE A 151 21.07 -7.88 -2.49
C PHE A 151 22.26 -8.51 -3.22
N THR A 152 22.11 -8.86 -4.50
CA THR A 152 23.18 -9.46 -5.31
C THR A 152 24.31 -8.50 -5.72
N GLN A 153 24.13 -7.18 -5.56
CA GLN A 153 25.13 -6.18 -5.93
C GLN A 153 26.03 -5.76 -4.75
N ASN A 154 25.81 -6.32 -3.56
CA ASN A 154 26.59 -6.00 -2.34
C ASN A 154 27.45 -7.17 -1.83
N ASP A 155 27.53 -8.26 -2.59
CA ASP A 155 28.45 -9.39 -2.39
C ASP A 155 29.62 -9.33 -3.39
#